data_AF-A0A7Y6XCY6-F1
#
_entry.id   AF-A0A7Y6XCY6-F1
#
_cell.length_a   1.000
_cell.length_b   1.000
_cell.length_c   1.000
_cell.angle_alpha   90.00
_cell.angle_beta   90.00
_cell.angle_gamma   90.00
#
_symmetry.space_group_name_H-M   'P 1'
#
loop_
_entity.id
_entity.type
_entity.pdbx_description
1 polymer ?
#
loop_
_entity_poly.entity_id
_entity_poly.type
_entity_poly.pdbx_seq_one_letter_code
_entity_poly.pdbx_strand_id
1 'polypeptide(L)'
;MSNAELSINPRTQALILRYEHDRPVIEDAARQTLKRDGLEGYRDVASAVLHPHDEKLSVRSLRGPEWAGAFLENERFASALVGKEKELGLDHLPVHVFGCAPLALMLHLASCLPRRPLRVYQQSQNGEWSLGFDRDLAASPEEFLMVEGLPRAKQGGTGLVALVVEVTRSIGDQALAAFRREHGSNLLAEVRVRPVRGPGPDAIRSPEEVTRAAEQLRGVLGDLHERLGGATSVLLAMDCPVSFAAALGTAVNVNAQLPLWLHHYDAERKQYMPVQELKAGRSAPLATEPTTEQFADAAKVLAEVRKVHQELVAWLSEPAQQGLVDALDGKKFLRSVVEDVPAMAPTELYRHVGGKWGFDVGMLLGLKALRQRVGADDWRECVRLFMVHEVFHVHQGGLTSYTFSGSGRTGFVLEAADFDADAIAIEAALAWRKSKQARTVEDAGETKTMESIIWNAMESLRVFEPEKPIRMLSERRLRRYLIWLFQVCRLNALGLTDEQGPAPKLERATVEIAGLKSSPDPFETYSQQRVGLLDVDPRDELITGIYFQRKLVRYPDGRWVAHVLEALSRWDEKSREDAQEGMRRLFEELFNRHRELIQPR
;
A
#
# COMPACT_ATOMS: atom_id res chain seq x y z
N MET A 1 -2.16 -13.92 10.98
CA MET A 1 -1.49 -14.69 12.03
C MET A 1 -1.54 -13.92 13.34
N SER A 2 -1.91 -14.56 14.46
CA SER A 2 -1.44 -14.13 15.78
C SER A 2 0.09 -14.21 15.75
N ASN A 3 0.80 -13.28 16.40
CA ASN A 3 2.25 -13.35 16.60
C ASN A 3 2.66 -14.79 16.92
N ALA A 4 3.21 -15.53 15.95
CA ALA A 4 3.92 -16.75 16.27
C ALA A 4 5.18 -16.26 17.00
N GLU A 5 5.15 -16.32 18.33
CA GLU A 5 6.31 -15.96 19.14
C GLU A 5 7.48 -16.81 18.67
N LEU A 6 8.47 -16.17 18.06
CA LEU A 6 9.73 -16.82 17.72
C LEU A 6 10.31 -17.37 19.02
N SER A 7 10.36 -18.70 19.12
CA SER A 7 10.86 -19.41 20.30
C SER A 7 12.39 -19.37 20.38
N ILE A 8 12.95 -18.17 20.35
CA ILE A 8 14.38 -17.85 20.41
C ILE A 8 14.69 -17.37 21.83
N ASN A 9 15.79 -17.86 22.39
CA ASN A 9 16.26 -17.49 23.72
C ASN A 9 17.78 -17.23 23.69
N PRO A 10 18.42 -16.76 24.78
CA PRO A 10 19.85 -16.43 24.78
C PRO A 10 20.80 -17.59 24.42
N ARG A 11 20.34 -18.85 24.51
CA ARG A 11 21.12 -20.02 24.10
C ARG A 11 20.94 -20.38 22.63
N THR A 12 19.90 -19.85 21.96
CA THR A 12 19.62 -20.19 20.57
C THR A 12 20.78 -19.77 19.66
N GLN A 13 21.35 -20.74 18.95
CA GLN A 13 22.52 -20.53 18.08
C GLN A 13 22.18 -20.44 16.60
N ALA A 14 21.01 -20.96 16.20
CA ALA A 14 20.49 -20.85 14.84
C ALA A 14 18.97 -21.04 14.82
N LEU A 15 18.34 -20.63 13.74
CA LEU A 15 16.91 -20.81 13.47
C LEU A 15 16.70 -21.69 12.24
N ILE A 16 15.96 -22.80 12.39
CA ILE A 16 15.33 -23.50 11.27
C ILE A 16 14.06 -22.73 10.90
N LEU A 17 13.99 -22.25 9.67
CA LEU A 17 12.80 -21.66 9.09
C LEU A 17 12.20 -22.62 8.07
N ARG A 18 11.07 -23.23 8.42
CA ARG A 18 10.28 -24.08 7.52
C ARG A 18 9.32 -23.19 6.74
N TYR A 19 9.57 -23.00 5.45
CA TYR A 19 8.70 -22.21 4.58
C TYR A 19 7.75 -23.15 3.85
N GLU A 20 6.52 -23.30 4.37
CA GLU A 20 5.63 -24.43 4.06
C GLU A 20 4.49 -24.08 3.08
N HIS A 21 4.69 -23.08 2.24
CA HIS A 21 3.60 -22.54 1.44
C HIS A 21 3.02 -23.59 0.46
N ASP A 22 3.86 -24.20 -0.37
CA ASP A 22 3.44 -25.14 -1.39
C ASP A 22 3.21 -26.56 -0.85
N ARG A 23 3.93 -26.92 0.23
CA ARG A 23 3.85 -28.23 0.90
C ARG A 23 4.53 -28.16 2.28
N PRO A 24 4.16 -29.04 3.22
CA PRO A 24 4.78 -29.07 4.55
C PRO A 24 6.26 -29.47 4.50
N VAL A 25 7.03 -28.99 5.47
CA VAL A 25 8.42 -29.41 5.70
C VAL A 25 8.46 -30.22 6.99
N ILE A 26 8.90 -31.47 6.88
CA ILE A 26 9.02 -32.36 8.04
C ILE A 26 10.19 -31.88 8.90
N GLU A 27 9.91 -31.43 10.13
CA GLU A 27 10.93 -30.88 11.04
C GLU A 27 12.07 -31.87 11.33
N ASP A 28 11.76 -33.15 11.53
CA ASP A 28 12.78 -34.18 11.77
C ASP A 28 13.74 -34.33 10.58
N ALA A 29 13.22 -34.25 9.35
CA ALA A 29 14.05 -34.31 8.15
C ALA A 29 14.96 -33.07 8.03
N ALA A 30 14.46 -31.88 8.36
CA ALA A 30 15.25 -30.66 8.40
C ALA A 30 16.38 -30.76 9.44
N ARG A 31 16.08 -31.23 10.66
CA ARG A 31 17.07 -31.42 11.72
C ARG A 31 18.11 -32.49 11.38
N GLN A 32 17.70 -33.61 10.78
CA GLN A 32 18.62 -34.66 10.33
C GLN A 32 19.56 -34.15 9.23
N THR A 33 19.07 -33.30 8.33
CA THR A 33 19.87 -32.67 7.28
C THR A 33 20.98 -31.81 7.88
N LEU A 34 20.66 -30.95 8.86
CA LEU A 34 21.67 -30.14 9.55
C LEU A 34 22.73 -31.01 10.26
N LYS A 35 22.33 -32.12 10.89
CA LYS A 35 23.27 -33.05 11.53
C LYS A 35 24.25 -33.65 10.51
N ARG A 36 23.73 -34.13 9.39
CA ARG A 36 24.54 -34.72 8.31
C ARG A 36 25.53 -33.73 7.73
N ASP A 37 25.17 -32.46 7.66
CA ASP A 37 26.03 -31.38 7.15
C ASP A 37 27.06 -30.89 8.20
N GLY A 38 27.25 -31.66 9.29
CA GLY A 38 28.26 -31.37 10.32
C GLY A 38 27.87 -30.24 11.27
N LEU A 39 26.62 -29.79 11.24
CA LEU A 39 26.13 -28.68 12.06
C LEU A 39 25.61 -29.14 13.43
N GLU A 40 26.06 -30.30 13.91
CA GLU A 40 25.72 -30.89 15.23
C GLU A 40 26.11 -29.99 16.42
N GLY A 41 26.99 -29.01 16.19
CA GLY A 41 27.35 -27.97 17.17
C GLY A 41 26.20 -27.07 17.58
N TYR A 42 25.16 -26.92 16.74
CA TYR A 42 23.96 -26.18 17.12
C TYR A 42 23.05 -27.03 18.01
N ARG A 43 23.43 -27.23 19.27
CA ARG A 43 22.58 -27.96 20.24
C ARG A 43 21.27 -27.21 20.57
N ASP A 44 21.26 -25.90 20.36
CA ASP A 44 20.13 -25.00 20.66
C ASP A 44 19.58 -24.36 19.37
N VAL A 45 18.97 -25.18 18.49
CA VAL A 45 18.33 -24.70 17.23
C VAL A 45 16.82 -24.55 17.41
N ALA A 46 16.36 -23.30 17.39
CA ALA A 46 14.94 -22.99 17.34
C ALA A 46 14.34 -23.37 15.98
N SER A 47 13.04 -23.65 15.95
CA SER A 47 12.28 -23.96 14.74
C SER A 47 11.09 -23.01 14.65
N ALA A 48 10.88 -22.43 13.47
CA ALA A 48 9.71 -21.62 13.16
C ALA A 48 9.13 -22.05 11.82
N VAL A 49 7.80 -21.94 11.70
CA VAL A 49 7.07 -22.15 10.44
C VAL A 49 6.63 -20.81 9.91
N LEU A 50 6.90 -20.56 8.63
CA LEU A 50 6.43 -19.41 7.88
C LEU A 50 5.52 -19.91 6.76
N HIS A 51 4.36 -19.27 6.58
CA HIS A 51 3.30 -19.77 5.70
C HIS A 51 2.98 -21.26 5.92
N PRO A 52 2.42 -21.66 7.09
CA PRO A 52 2.00 -23.03 7.33
C PRO A 52 1.16 -23.56 6.16
N HIS A 53 1.43 -24.79 5.72
CA HIS A 53 0.74 -25.35 4.57
C HIS A 53 -0.77 -25.44 4.80
N ASP A 54 -1.54 -24.73 3.97
CA ASP A 54 -2.99 -24.84 3.88
C ASP A 54 -3.38 -24.74 2.40
N GLU A 55 -3.90 -25.83 1.83
CA GLU A 55 -4.31 -25.90 0.43
C GLU A 55 -5.32 -24.80 0.07
N LYS A 56 -6.14 -24.35 1.02
CA LYS A 56 -7.15 -23.31 0.79
C LYS A 56 -6.55 -21.90 0.73
N LEU A 57 -5.34 -21.72 1.26
CA LEU A 57 -4.65 -20.43 1.35
C LEU A 57 -3.46 -20.34 0.39
N SER A 58 -3.33 -21.28 -0.54
CA SER A 58 -2.23 -21.27 -1.50
C SER A 58 -2.29 -20.03 -2.38
N VAL A 59 -1.28 -19.14 -2.29
CA VAL A 59 -1.20 -17.96 -3.17
C VAL A 59 -1.16 -18.31 -4.66
N ARG A 60 -0.82 -19.54 -5.05
CA ARG A 60 -0.79 -19.96 -6.46
C ARG A 60 -2.18 -19.99 -7.10
N SER A 61 -3.23 -20.17 -6.31
CA SER A 61 -4.62 -20.07 -6.81
C SER A 61 -5.14 -18.63 -6.81
N LEU A 62 -4.42 -17.72 -6.15
CA LEU A 62 -4.78 -16.31 -6.02
C LEU A 62 -4.25 -15.50 -7.21
N ARG A 63 -4.93 -14.39 -7.53
CA ARG A 63 -4.50 -13.40 -8.52
C ARG A 63 -3.32 -12.60 -7.95
N GLY A 64 -2.49 -12.05 -8.84
CA GLY A 64 -1.24 -11.38 -8.43
C GLY A 64 -1.36 -10.41 -7.25
N PRO A 65 -2.35 -9.51 -7.21
CA PRO A 65 -2.50 -8.57 -6.10
C PRO A 65 -2.89 -9.18 -4.74
N GLU A 66 -3.48 -10.37 -4.75
CA GLU A 66 -3.89 -11.10 -3.54
C GLU A 66 -2.67 -11.75 -2.84
N TRP A 67 -1.48 -11.69 -3.45
CA TRP A 67 -0.22 -12.14 -2.85
C TRP A 67 0.32 -11.18 -1.79
N ALA A 68 -0.18 -9.94 -1.73
CA ALA A 68 0.35 -8.90 -0.84
C ALA A 68 0.43 -9.34 0.63
N GLY A 69 -0.57 -10.10 1.11
CA GLY A 69 -0.57 -10.65 2.46
C GLY A 69 0.62 -11.58 2.74
N ALA A 70 1.04 -12.35 1.73
CA ALA A 70 2.17 -13.28 1.87
C ALA A 70 3.53 -12.57 1.84
N PHE A 71 3.69 -11.55 1.00
CA PHE A 71 4.88 -10.70 1.00
C PHE A 71 5.05 -9.97 2.34
N LEU A 72 3.97 -9.38 2.84
CA LEU A 72 3.90 -8.72 4.14
C LEU A 72 4.27 -9.64 5.31
N GLU A 73 3.87 -10.92 5.24
CA GLU A 73 4.25 -11.89 6.27
C GLU A 73 5.76 -12.14 6.31
N ASN A 74 6.45 -12.12 5.15
CA ASN A 74 7.91 -12.21 5.10
C ASN A 74 8.55 -10.98 5.77
N GLU A 75 8.01 -9.79 5.53
CA GLU A 75 8.49 -8.56 6.19
C GLU A 75 8.27 -8.60 7.70
N ARG A 76 7.10 -9.06 8.14
CA ARG A 76 6.75 -9.23 9.56
C ARG A 76 7.68 -10.22 10.23
N PHE A 77 7.93 -11.36 9.61
CA PHE A 77 8.86 -12.36 10.11
C PHE A 77 10.27 -11.79 10.27
N ALA A 78 10.80 -11.15 9.21
CA ALA A 78 12.13 -10.55 9.25
C ALA A 78 12.25 -9.48 10.34
N SER A 79 11.21 -8.67 10.52
CA SER A 79 11.16 -7.61 11.54
C SER A 79 11.08 -8.19 12.95
N ALA A 80 10.23 -9.20 13.17
CA ALA A 80 10.11 -9.88 14.46
C ALA A 80 11.43 -10.55 14.85
N LEU A 81 12.14 -11.14 13.89
CA LEU A 81 13.45 -11.75 14.11
C LEU A 81 14.49 -10.70 14.52
N VAL A 82 14.58 -9.57 13.82
CA VAL A 82 15.46 -8.46 14.19
C VAL A 82 15.12 -7.89 15.57
N GLY A 83 13.83 -7.75 15.89
CA GLY A 83 13.37 -7.34 17.21
C GLY A 83 13.86 -8.27 18.32
N LYS A 84 13.67 -9.58 18.13
CA LYS A 84 14.12 -10.60 19.09
C LYS A 84 15.65 -10.67 19.22
N GLU A 85 16.38 -10.53 18.13
CA GLU A 85 17.85 -10.44 18.15
C GLU A 85 18.32 -9.27 19.04
N LYS A 86 17.71 -8.10 18.86
CA LYS A 86 18.01 -6.91 19.66
C LYS A 86 17.66 -7.09 21.14
N GLU A 87 16.51 -7.67 21.46
CA GLU A 87 16.11 -7.97 22.85
C GLU A 87 17.12 -8.89 23.56
N LEU A 88 17.67 -9.86 22.83
CA LEU A 88 18.58 -10.88 23.36
C LEU A 88 20.06 -10.47 23.28
N GLY A 89 20.38 -9.31 22.68
CA GLY A 89 21.76 -8.88 22.44
C GLY A 89 22.52 -9.78 21.44
N LEU A 90 21.80 -10.40 20.50
CA LEU A 90 22.37 -11.24 19.45
C LEU A 90 22.69 -10.38 18.22
N ASP A 91 23.86 -10.59 17.64
CA ASP A 91 24.23 -10.00 16.35
C ASP A 91 23.92 -11.01 15.24
N HIS A 92 22.77 -10.81 14.57
CA HIS A 92 22.30 -11.58 13.41
C HIS A 92 22.35 -13.10 13.56
N LEU A 93 21.26 -13.68 14.08
CA LEU A 93 21.09 -15.13 14.23
C LEU A 93 21.16 -15.83 12.86
N PRO A 94 21.98 -16.89 12.70
CA PRO A 94 22.01 -17.73 11.51
C PRO A 94 20.64 -18.33 11.20
N VAL A 95 20.24 -18.29 9.92
CA VAL A 95 18.95 -18.85 9.47
C VAL A 95 19.17 -19.97 8.46
N HIS A 96 18.57 -21.12 8.74
CA HIS A 96 18.50 -22.29 7.86
C HIS A 96 17.10 -22.39 7.26
N VAL A 97 16.94 -22.01 6.00
CA VAL A 97 15.65 -22.01 5.31
C VAL A 97 15.45 -23.32 4.57
N PHE A 98 14.37 -24.02 4.91
CA PHE A 98 13.88 -25.18 4.16
C PHE A 98 12.68 -24.73 3.34
N GLY A 99 12.92 -24.46 2.06
CA GLY A 99 12.01 -23.70 1.21
C GLY A 99 11.08 -24.56 0.34
N CYS A 100 9.79 -24.55 0.65
CA CYS A 100 8.72 -25.06 -0.20
C CYS A 100 7.76 -23.91 -0.56
N ALA A 101 8.23 -22.94 -1.34
CA ALA A 101 7.47 -21.73 -1.63
C ALA A 101 7.61 -21.26 -3.09
N PRO A 102 6.67 -20.42 -3.58
CA PRO A 102 6.82 -19.75 -4.86
C PRO A 102 8.10 -18.92 -4.95
N LEU A 103 8.72 -18.90 -6.14
CA LEU A 103 10.03 -18.26 -6.36
C LEU A 103 10.04 -16.78 -5.96
N ALA A 104 8.98 -16.03 -6.29
CA ALA A 104 8.87 -14.61 -5.95
C ALA A 104 8.87 -14.37 -4.43
N LEU A 105 8.17 -15.23 -3.67
CA LEU A 105 8.13 -15.15 -2.22
C LEU A 105 9.47 -15.52 -1.58
N MET A 106 10.15 -16.55 -2.10
CA MET A 106 11.47 -16.94 -1.60
C MET A 106 12.53 -15.86 -1.87
N LEU A 107 12.53 -15.28 -3.08
CA LEU A 107 13.39 -14.14 -3.43
C LEU A 107 13.14 -12.97 -2.46
N HIS A 108 11.87 -12.63 -2.24
CA HIS A 108 11.50 -11.56 -1.32
C HIS A 108 11.97 -11.82 0.11
N LEU A 109 11.70 -13.00 0.67
CA LEU A 109 12.15 -13.34 2.03
C LEU A 109 13.65 -13.15 2.20
N ALA A 110 14.46 -13.62 1.24
CA ALA A 110 15.90 -13.48 1.31
C ALA A 110 16.36 -12.01 1.23
N SER A 111 15.63 -11.17 0.47
CA SER A 111 15.86 -9.71 0.43
C SER A 111 15.51 -9.01 1.75
N CYS A 112 14.52 -9.52 2.50
CA CYS A 112 14.15 -9.03 3.82
C CYS A 112 15.13 -9.45 4.93
N LEU A 113 16.05 -10.37 4.64
CA LEU A 113 17.03 -10.89 5.59
C LEU A 113 18.46 -10.45 5.22
N PRO A 114 18.76 -9.14 5.13
CA PRO A 114 20.08 -8.67 4.74
C PRO A 114 21.11 -8.98 5.84
N ARG A 115 22.39 -9.12 5.43
CA ARG A 115 23.59 -9.16 6.30
C ARG A 115 23.75 -10.36 7.27
N ARG A 116 22.72 -11.16 7.51
CA ARG A 116 22.81 -12.36 8.35
C ARG A 116 23.38 -13.59 7.62
N PRO A 117 24.04 -14.54 8.31
CA PRO A 117 24.29 -15.87 7.78
C PRO A 117 22.98 -16.53 7.31
N LEU A 118 22.94 -16.97 6.05
CA LEU A 118 21.75 -17.54 5.44
C LEU A 118 22.11 -18.78 4.63
N ARG A 119 21.57 -19.93 5.04
CA ARG A 119 21.65 -21.19 4.30
C ARG A 119 20.27 -21.60 3.81
N VAL A 120 20.16 -21.95 2.54
CA VAL A 120 18.88 -22.33 1.92
C VAL A 120 19.01 -23.73 1.35
N TYR A 121 18.13 -24.60 1.82
CA TYR A 121 18.08 -26.00 1.45
C TYR A 121 17.03 -26.22 0.37
N GLN A 122 17.37 -27.09 -0.58
CA GLN A 122 16.51 -27.49 -1.68
C GLN A 122 16.15 -28.97 -1.52
N GLN A 123 14.87 -29.29 -1.71
CA GLN A 123 14.42 -30.67 -1.73
C GLN A 123 14.47 -31.20 -3.17
N SER A 124 15.09 -32.36 -3.36
CA SER A 124 15.08 -33.12 -4.61
C SER A 124 13.75 -33.88 -4.81
N GLN A 125 13.57 -34.46 -6.00
CA GLN A 125 12.35 -35.20 -6.33
C GLN A 125 12.11 -36.45 -5.46
N ASN A 126 13.20 -37.08 -4.97
CA ASN A 126 13.14 -38.20 -4.03
C ASN A 126 12.85 -37.77 -2.58
N GLY A 127 12.66 -36.47 -2.32
CA GLY A 127 12.34 -35.93 -1.00
C GLY A 127 13.55 -35.62 -0.12
N GLU A 128 14.77 -35.87 -0.58
CA GLU A 128 16.00 -35.56 0.17
C GLU A 128 16.29 -34.05 0.15
N TRP A 129 16.78 -33.52 1.26
CA TRP A 129 17.21 -32.14 1.36
C TRP A 129 18.72 -32.04 1.18
N SER A 130 19.16 -31.02 0.46
CA SER A 130 20.57 -30.68 0.27
C SER A 130 20.77 -29.17 0.34
N LEU A 131 21.96 -28.74 0.75
CA LEU A 131 22.32 -27.32 0.73
C LEU A 131 22.35 -26.82 -0.72
N GLY A 132 21.52 -25.84 -1.04
CA GLY A 132 21.46 -25.26 -2.38
C GLY A 132 22.07 -23.86 -2.47
N PHE A 133 22.21 -23.15 -1.35
CA PHE A 133 22.84 -21.84 -1.28
C PHE A 133 23.34 -21.58 0.14
N ASP A 134 24.54 -21.01 0.27
CA ASP A 134 25.10 -20.52 1.53
C ASP A 134 25.74 -19.15 1.27
N ARG A 135 25.25 -18.12 1.97
CA ARG A 135 25.72 -16.74 1.84
C ARG A 135 27.18 -16.56 2.26
N ASP A 136 27.65 -17.37 3.21
CA ASP A 136 29.00 -17.22 3.77
C ASP A 136 30.04 -18.06 3.01
N LEU A 137 29.58 -18.87 2.06
CA LEU A 137 30.44 -19.69 1.23
C LEU A 137 31.11 -18.84 0.14
N ALA A 138 32.38 -19.10 -0.13
CA ALA A 138 33.10 -18.42 -1.20
C ALA A 138 32.48 -18.74 -2.56
N ALA A 139 32.31 -17.72 -3.40
CA ALA A 139 31.82 -17.90 -4.76
C ALA A 139 32.79 -18.75 -5.60
N SER A 140 32.23 -19.54 -6.52
CA SER A 140 33.04 -20.22 -7.55
C SER A 140 33.86 -19.20 -8.35
N PRO A 141 35.12 -19.49 -8.70
CA PRO A 141 35.93 -18.59 -9.52
C PRO A 141 35.46 -18.52 -10.97
N GLU A 142 34.72 -19.51 -11.45
CA GLU A 142 34.20 -19.56 -12.82
C GLU A 142 32.87 -18.80 -12.92
N GLU A 143 32.69 -18.02 -13.99
CA GLU A 143 31.41 -17.36 -14.25
C GLU A 143 30.28 -18.38 -14.42
N PHE A 144 29.19 -18.19 -13.67
CA PHE A 144 28.03 -19.06 -13.77
C PHE A 144 27.03 -18.52 -14.81
N LEU A 145 26.78 -17.21 -14.80
CA LEU A 145 25.80 -16.54 -15.65
C LEU A 145 26.42 -15.97 -16.92
N MET A 146 25.69 -16.13 -18.02
CA MET A 146 25.83 -15.41 -19.27
C MET A 146 24.67 -14.41 -19.39
N VAL A 147 24.98 -13.17 -19.74
CA VAL A 147 24.03 -12.06 -19.80
C VAL A 147 23.93 -11.54 -21.23
N GLU A 148 22.72 -11.53 -21.78
CA GLU A 148 22.40 -11.05 -23.13
C GLU A 148 21.47 -9.84 -23.04
N GLY A 149 21.61 -8.89 -23.97
CA GLY A 149 20.74 -7.72 -24.06
C GLY A 149 21.02 -6.58 -23.06
N LEU A 150 22.00 -6.76 -22.16
CA LEU A 150 22.44 -5.69 -21.26
C LEU A 150 23.13 -4.57 -22.05
N PRO A 151 22.70 -3.30 -21.91
CA PRO A 151 23.30 -2.17 -22.60
C PRO A 151 24.81 -2.03 -22.29
N ARG A 152 25.63 -1.76 -23.32
CA ARG A 152 27.08 -1.55 -23.17
C ARG A 152 27.47 -0.12 -22.82
N ALA A 153 26.58 0.83 -23.07
CA ALA A 153 26.78 2.25 -22.82
C ALA A 153 25.51 2.86 -22.22
N LYS A 154 25.61 4.07 -21.68
CA LYS A 154 24.44 4.80 -21.18
C LYS A 154 23.48 5.09 -22.33
N GLN A 155 22.20 4.80 -22.12
CA GLN A 155 21.13 5.07 -23.07
C GLN A 155 20.09 6.01 -22.45
N GLY A 156 19.54 6.90 -23.27
CA GLY A 156 18.42 7.76 -22.90
C GLY A 156 17.06 7.09 -23.14
N GLY A 157 15.98 7.78 -22.82
CA GLY A 157 14.61 7.27 -22.93
C GLY A 157 14.01 6.93 -21.57
N THR A 158 12.68 6.77 -21.52
CA THR A 158 11.93 6.49 -20.29
C THR A 158 11.07 5.24 -20.46
N GLY A 159 11.14 4.29 -19.52
CA GLY A 159 10.38 3.05 -19.63
C GLY A 159 10.87 1.92 -18.72
N LEU A 160 10.46 0.71 -19.03
CA LEU A 160 10.65 -0.50 -18.23
C LEU A 160 11.77 -1.37 -18.81
N VAL A 161 12.40 -2.19 -17.97
CA VAL A 161 13.38 -3.20 -18.41
C VAL A 161 12.78 -4.58 -18.20
N ALA A 162 12.72 -5.41 -19.23
CA ALA A 162 12.38 -6.82 -19.06
C ALA A 162 13.64 -7.62 -18.70
N LEU A 163 13.66 -8.29 -17.55
CA LEU A 163 14.75 -9.15 -17.08
C LEU A 163 14.23 -10.58 -16.91
N VAL A 164 14.81 -11.52 -17.66
CA VAL A 164 14.44 -12.94 -17.60
C VAL A 164 15.60 -13.78 -17.10
N VAL A 165 15.39 -14.52 -16.02
CA VAL A 165 16.38 -15.45 -15.45
C VAL A 165 15.95 -16.89 -15.71
N GLU A 166 16.71 -17.61 -16.54
CA GLU A 166 16.39 -18.98 -16.94
C GLU A 166 17.51 -19.95 -16.51
N VAL A 167 17.26 -20.75 -15.46
CA VAL A 167 18.23 -21.70 -14.92
C VAL A 167 17.78 -23.14 -15.13
N THR A 168 16.53 -23.46 -14.79
CA THR A 168 16.03 -24.84 -14.92
C THR A 168 15.43 -25.10 -16.30
N ARG A 169 14.70 -24.12 -16.84
CA ARG A 169 14.01 -24.20 -18.13
C ARG A 169 14.22 -22.94 -18.94
N SER A 170 14.31 -23.07 -20.27
CA SER A 170 14.30 -21.93 -21.19
C SER A 170 12.93 -21.28 -21.21
N ILE A 171 12.82 -20.10 -20.58
CA ILE A 171 11.58 -19.30 -20.54
C ILE A 171 11.69 -17.99 -21.33
N GLY A 172 12.87 -17.64 -21.84
CA GLY A 172 13.18 -16.34 -22.46
C GLY A 172 12.17 -15.89 -23.51
N ASP A 173 11.87 -16.74 -24.49
CA ASP A 173 10.96 -16.37 -25.59
C ASP A 173 9.52 -16.16 -25.10
N GLN A 174 9.03 -17.03 -24.22
CA GLN A 174 7.67 -16.95 -23.67
C GLN A 174 7.51 -15.73 -22.77
N ALA A 175 8.45 -15.49 -21.85
CA ALA A 175 8.40 -14.38 -20.91
C ALA A 175 8.52 -13.02 -21.63
N LEU A 176 9.47 -12.88 -22.56
CA LEU A 176 9.63 -11.63 -23.30
C LEU A 176 8.46 -11.37 -24.26
N ALA A 177 7.89 -12.39 -24.89
CA ALA A 177 6.67 -12.22 -25.67
C ALA A 177 5.49 -11.72 -24.81
N ALA A 178 5.38 -12.20 -23.57
CA ALA A 178 4.37 -11.71 -22.63
C ALA A 178 4.60 -10.24 -22.27
N PHE A 179 5.83 -9.86 -21.90
CA PHE A 179 6.16 -8.47 -21.57
C PHE A 179 6.00 -7.51 -22.75
N ARG A 180 6.40 -7.91 -23.97
CA ARG A 180 6.19 -7.09 -25.18
C ARG A 180 4.71 -6.85 -25.46
N ARG A 181 3.88 -7.88 -25.29
CA ARG A 181 2.43 -7.76 -25.49
C ARG A 181 1.80 -6.80 -24.48
N GLU A 182 2.28 -6.79 -23.24
CA GLU A 182 1.73 -5.96 -22.17
C GLU A 182 2.26 -4.52 -22.19
N HIS A 183 3.56 -4.34 -22.44
CA HIS A 183 4.23 -3.06 -22.29
C HIS A 183 4.66 -2.42 -23.61
N GLY A 184 4.70 -3.17 -24.72
CA GLY A 184 4.94 -2.65 -26.07
C GLY A 184 6.18 -1.77 -26.17
N SER A 185 5.98 -0.54 -26.65
CA SER A 185 7.02 0.48 -26.81
C SER A 185 7.59 1.03 -25.50
N ASN A 186 7.02 0.67 -24.35
CA ASN A 186 7.53 1.10 -23.05
C ASN A 186 8.71 0.26 -22.56
N LEU A 187 9.09 -0.82 -23.24
CA LEU A 187 10.30 -1.58 -22.90
C LEU A 187 11.54 -0.88 -23.47
N LEU A 188 12.45 -0.45 -22.59
CA LEU A 188 13.74 0.14 -22.95
C LEU A 188 14.77 -0.91 -23.32
N ALA A 189 14.75 -2.05 -22.62
CA ALA A 189 15.70 -3.13 -22.82
C ALA A 189 15.06 -4.47 -22.45
N GLU A 190 15.57 -5.52 -23.10
CA GLU A 190 15.23 -6.90 -22.80
C GLU A 190 16.53 -7.64 -22.50
N VAL A 191 16.66 -8.10 -21.26
CA VAL A 191 17.86 -8.75 -20.73
C VAL A 191 17.54 -10.19 -20.41
N ARG A 192 18.36 -11.12 -20.91
CA ARG A 192 18.31 -12.54 -20.57
C ARG A 192 19.53 -12.92 -19.76
N VAL A 193 19.31 -13.68 -18.70
CA VAL A 193 20.33 -14.16 -17.78
C VAL A 193 20.18 -15.68 -17.67
N ARG A 194 21.22 -16.42 -18.05
CA ARG A 194 21.18 -17.89 -18.10
C ARG A 194 22.52 -18.51 -17.71
N PRO A 195 22.57 -19.76 -17.23
CA PRO A 195 23.83 -20.44 -17.00
C PRO A 195 24.67 -20.48 -18.28
N VAL A 196 26.00 -20.34 -18.16
CA VAL A 196 26.95 -20.47 -19.27
C VAL A 196 26.81 -21.84 -19.96
N ARG A 197 26.48 -22.88 -19.18
CA ARG A 197 26.24 -24.25 -19.67
C ARG A 197 24.86 -24.45 -20.30
N GLY A 198 24.03 -23.41 -20.31
CA GLY A 198 22.62 -23.47 -20.70
C GLY A 198 21.70 -23.87 -19.55
N PRO A 199 20.40 -23.56 -19.65
CA PRO A 199 19.41 -23.95 -18.66
C PRO A 199 19.16 -25.47 -18.68
N GLY A 200 18.92 -26.06 -17.52
CA GLY A 200 18.61 -27.48 -17.36
C GLY A 200 18.47 -27.90 -15.90
N PRO A 201 17.94 -29.11 -15.63
CA PRO A 201 17.77 -29.61 -14.27
C PRO A 201 19.09 -29.74 -13.49
N ASP A 202 20.18 -30.03 -14.20
CA ASP A 202 21.52 -30.19 -13.63
C ASP A 202 22.41 -28.96 -13.89
N ALA A 203 21.80 -27.80 -14.17
CA ALA A 203 22.54 -26.58 -14.46
C ALA A 203 23.39 -26.10 -13.27
N ILE A 204 22.96 -26.40 -12.04
CA ILE A 204 23.67 -26.08 -10.78
C ILE A 204 24.33 -27.35 -10.26
N ARG A 205 25.63 -27.30 -9.98
CA ARG A 205 26.40 -28.42 -9.43
C ARG A 205 26.81 -28.24 -7.98
N SER A 206 26.83 -27.00 -7.51
CA SER A 206 27.33 -26.67 -6.18
C SER A 206 26.73 -25.37 -5.65
N PRO A 207 26.63 -25.18 -4.32
CA PRO A 207 26.23 -23.90 -3.72
C PRO A 207 27.15 -22.73 -4.09
N GLU A 208 28.45 -22.98 -4.31
CA GLU A 208 29.45 -21.99 -4.73
C GLU A 208 29.10 -21.35 -6.07
N GLU A 209 28.57 -22.13 -7.02
CA GLU A 209 28.06 -21.63 -8.30
C GLU A 209 26.85 -20.71 -8.11
N VAL A 210 25.97 -21.02 -7.15
CA VAL A 210 24.80 -20.19 -6.82
C VAL A 210 25.22 -18.88 -6.17
N THR A 211 26.21 -18.90 -5.27
CA THR A 211 26.80 -17.68 -4.71
C THR A 211 27.42 -16.82 -5.80
N ARG A 212 28.18 -17.42 -6.73
CA ARG A 212 28.71 -16.68 -7.89
C ARG A 212 27.61 -16.04 -8.73
N ALA A 213 26.53 -16.77 -8.98
CA ALA A 213 25.39 -16.25 -9.73
C ALA A 213 24.74 -15.04 -9.06
N ALA A 214 24.61 -15.05 -7.72
CA ALA A 214 24.08 -13.91 -6.97
C ALA A 214 24.98 -12.67 -7.10
N GLU A 215 26.31 -12.82 -7.05
CA GLU A 215 27.25 -11.72 -7.29
C GLU A 215 27.11 -11.14 -8.70
N GLN A 216 27.07 -12.01 -9.72
CA GLN A 216 26.90 -11.60 -11.12
C GLN A 216 25.57 -10.89 -11.34
N LEU A 217 24.46 -11.38 -10.76
CA LEU A 217 23.16 -10.70 -10.87
C LEU A 217 23.17 -9.33 -10.19
N ARG A 218 23.84 -9.19 -9.04
CA ARG A 218 24.00 -7.87 -8.40
C ARG A 218 24.68 -6.89 -9.35
N GLY A 219 25.72 -7.34 -10.06
CA GLY A 219 26.39 -6.58 -11.12
C GLY A 219 25.43 -6.18 -12.24
N VAL A 220 24.61 -7.12 -12.73
CA VAL A 220 23.58 -6.83 -13.76
C VAL A 220 22.58 -5.77 -13.30
N LEU A 221 22.06 -5.88 -12.08
CA LEU A 221 21.10 -4.91 -11.55
C LEU A 221 21.74 -3.52 -11.35
N GLY A 222 23.01 -3.47 -10.93
CA GLY A 222 23.78 -2.22 -10.86
C GLY A 222 24.00 -1.60 -12.24
N ASP A 223 24.42 -2.40 -13.21
CA ASP A 223 24.62 -1.96 -14.60
C ASP A 223 23.34 -1.43 -15.23
N LEU A 224 22.19 -2.07 -14.97
CA LEU A 224 20.89 -1.58 -15.42
C LEU A 224 20.57 -0.19 -14.85
N HIS A 225 20.77 -0.01 -13.54
CA HIS A 225 20.54 1.28 -12.88
C HIS A 225 21.47 2.37 -13.42
N GLU A 226 22.76 2.08 -13.59
CA GLU A 226 23.75 3.05 -14.06
C GLU A 226 23.64 3.40 -15.54
N ARG A 227 23.27 2.43 -16.38
CA ARG A 227 23.28 2.57 -17.85
C ARG A 227 21.94 3.00 -18.42
N LEU A 228 20.83 2.81 -17.72
CA LEU A 228 19.49 3.19 -18.18
C LEU A 228 18.91 4.30 -17.31
N GLY A 229 19.38 5.53 -17.52
CA GLY A 229 19.06 6.67 -16.65
C GLY A 229 17.58 7.09 -16.60
N GLY A 230 16.74 6.64 -17.54
CA GLY A 230 15.28 6.83 -17.48
C GLY A 230 14.48 5.53 -17.30
N ALA A 231 15.13 4.42 -16.96
CA ALA A 231 14.40 3.23 -16.55
C ALA A 231 13.61 3.50 -15.27
N THR A 232 12.32 3.20 -15.28
CA THR A 232 11.42 3.40 -14.14
C THR A 232 11.35 2.16 -13.25
N SER A 233 11.47 0.96 -13.83
CA SER A 233 11.55 -0.30 -13.09
C SER A 233 12.06 -1.46 -13.96
N VAL A 234 12.33 -2.60 -13.31
CA VAL A 234 12.73 -3.87 -13.91
C VAL A 234 11.63 -4.91 -13.69
N LEU A 235 11.14 -5.52 -14.75
CA LEU A 235 10.18 -6.61 -14.76
C LEU A 235 10.93 -7.95 -14.72
N LEU A 236 10.87 -8.66 -13.60
CA LEU A 236 11.59 -9.92 -13.40
C LEU A 236 10.66 -11.12 -13.59
N ALA A 237 11.00 -11.97 -14.58
CA ALA A 237 10.51 -13.34 -14.69
C ALA A 237 11.66 -14.31 -14.42
N MET A 238 11.39 -15.40 -13.68
CA MET A 238 12.43 -16.39 -13.36
C MET A 238 11.92 -17.83 -13.38
N ASP A 239 12.79 -18.75 -13.79
CA ASP A 239 12.61 -20.19 -13.70
C ASP A 239 13.91 -20.82 -13.18
N CYS A 240 13.96 -21.09 -11.88
CA CYS A 240 15.13 -21.59 -11.18
C CYS A 240 14.73 -22.38 -9.93
N PRO A 241 15.66 -23.12 -9.29
CA PRO A 241 15.39 -23.73 -7.99
C PRO A 241 15.12 -22.68 -6.90
N VAL A 242 14.43 -23.09 -5.84
CA VAL A 242 14.02 -22.20 -4.74
C VAL A 242 15.24 -21.61 -4.03
N SER A 243 16.29 -22.41 -3.82
CA SER A 243 17.56 -21.93 -3.25
C SER A 243 18.23 -20.87 -4.12
N PHE A 244 18.14 -21.00 -5.45
CA PHE A 244 18.67 -20.01 -6.39
C PHE A 244 17.88 -18.70 -6.31
N ALA A 245 16.54 -18.77 -6.30
CA ALA A 245 15.69 -17.58 -6.12
C ALA A 245 16.01 -16.83 -4.82
N ALA A 246 16.26 -17.56 -3.71
CA ALA A 246 16.71 -16.97 -2.46
C ALA A 246 18.07 -16.26 -2.62
N ALA A 247 19.03 -16.89 -3.28
CA ALA A 247 20.34 -16.31 -3.56
C ALA A 247 20.21 -15.00 -4.36
N LEU A 248 19.37 -14.97 -5.40
CA LEU A 248 19.05 -13.74 -6.14
C LEU A 248 18.44 -12.67 -5.23
N GLY A 249 17.59 -13.05 -4.29
CA GLY A 249 17.03 -12.13 -3.29
C GLY A 249 18.09 -11.42 -2.46
N THR A 250 19.21 -12.09 -2.18
CA THR A 250 20.36 -11.48 -1.48
C THR A 250 21.17 -10.51 -2.36
N ALA A 251 21.00 -10.58 -3.67
CA ALA A 251 21.61 -9.67 -4.64
C ALA A 251 20.82 -8.35 -4.79
N VAL A 252 19.54 -8.36 -4.40
CA VAL A 252 18.66 -7.19 -4.46
C VAL A 252 19.00 -6.20 -3.35
N ASN A 253 19.26 -4.95 -3.75
CA ASN A 253 19.38 -3.81 -2.86
C ASN A 253 18.40 -2.74 -3.31
N VAL A 254 17.20 -2.76 -2.74
CA VAL A 254 16.11 -1.85 -3.11
C VAL A 254 16.48 -0.38 -2.98
N ASN A 255 17.46 -0.02 -2.14
CA ASN A 255 17.89 1.35 -1.91
C ASN A 255 18.88 1.88 -2.95
N ALA A 256 19.53 1.00 -3.72
CA ALA A 256 20.59 1.35 -4.66
C ALA A 256 20.30 0.91 -6.10
N GLN A 257 19.19 0.21 -6.31
CA GLN A 257 18.80 -0.36 -7.60
C GLN A 257 17.45 0.20 -8.04
N LEU A 258 17.13 0.02 -9.32
CA LEU A 258 15.80 0.32 -9.85
C LEU A 258 14.72 -0.51 -9.13
N PRO A 259 13.48 0.00 -9.02
CA PRO A 259 12.34 -0.81 -8.59
C PRO A 259 12.25 -2.14 -9.36
N LEU A 260 11.98 -3.24 -8.67
CA LEU A 260 11.97 -4.59 -9.23
C LEU A 260 10.58 -5.20 -9.08
N TRP A 261 9.87 -5.39 -10.19
CA TRP A 261 8.59 -6.10 -10.25
C TRP A 261 8.82 -7.60 -10.38
N LEU A 262 8.43 -8.35 -9.36
CA LEU A 262 8.43 -9.81 -9.36
C LEU A 262 7.21 -10.33 -10.12
N HIS A 263 7.44 -11.29 -11.01
CA HIS A 263 6.37 -11.96 -11.75
C HIS A 263 6.29 -13.44 -11.41
N HIS A 264 5.06 -13.93 -11.29
CA HIS A 264 4.75 -15.34 -11.14
C HIS A 264 4.20 -15.92 -12.44
N TYR A 265 4.67 -17.10 -12.83
CA TYR A 265 4.08 -17.85 -13.94
C TYR A 265 2.84 -18.61 -13.47
N ASP A 266 1.67 -18.16 -13.92
CA ASP A 266 0.40 -18.84 -13.72
C ASP A 266 0.28 -19.98 -14.73
N ALA A 267 0.35 -21.22 -14.23
CA ALA A 267 0.31 -22.41 -15.07
C ALA A 267 -1.06 -22.64 -15.74
N GLU A 268 -2.15 -22.24 -15.09
CA GLU A 268 -3.50 -22.38 -15.64
C GLU A 268 -3.73 -21.41 -16.79
N ARG A 269 -3.31 -20.15 -16.60
CA ARG A 269 -3.45 -19.07 -17.60
C ARG A 269 -2.32 -19.00 -18.61
N LYS A 270 -1.23 -19.76 -18.38
CA LYS A 270 -0.01 -19.78 -19.19
C LYS A 270 0.60 -18.39 -19.40
N GLN A 271 0.58 -17.56 -18.36
CA GLN A 271 1.03 -16.17 -18.43
C GLN A 271 1.84 -15.77 -17.19
N TYR A 272 2.74 -14.80 -17.36
CA TYR A 272 3.38 -14.14 -16.24
C TYR A 272 2.46 -13.05 -15.70
N MET A 273 2.27 -13.04 -14.38
CA MET A 273 1.48 -12.03 -13.68
C MET A 273 2.38 -11.27 -12.72
N PRO A 274 2.30 -9.94 -12.65
CA PRO A 274 2.99 -9.17 -11.62
C PRO A 274 2.41 -9.52 -10.25
N VAL A 275 3.28 -9.75 -9.25
CA VAL A 275 2.87 -10.13 -7.89
C VAL A 275 3.38 -9.18 -6.80
N GLN A 276 4.52 -8.50 -6.99
CA GLN A 276 5.08 -7.57 -6.01
C GLN A 276 6.09 -6.63 -6.65
N GLU A 277 6.12 -5.36 -6.24
CA GLU A 277 7.21 -4.42 -6.54
C GLU A 277 8.15 -4.29 -5.34
N LEU A 278 9.45 -4.41 -5.55
CA LEU A 278 10.48 -4.13 -4.56
C LEU A 278 11.14 -2.78 -4.89
N LYS A 279 11.10 -1.79 -3.99
CA LYS A 279 11.71 -0.46 -4.28
C LYS A 279 12.19 0.28 -3.04
N ALA A 280 13.07 1.26 -3.27
CA ALA A 280 13.44 2.28 -2.30
C ALA A 280 12.20 3.14 -1.97
N GLY A 281 11.48 2.80 -0.91
CA GLY A 281 10.34 3.60 -0.51
C GLY A 281 9.38 2.85 0.37
N ARG A 282 9.54 3.08 1.68
CA ARG A 282 8.72 2.60 2.79
C ARG A 282 8.50 1.10 2.76
N SER A 283 9.29 0.36 3.55
CA SER A 283 8.69 -0.67 4.38
C SER A 283 7.39 -0.06 4.91
N ALA A 284 6.23 -0.65 4.54
CA ALA A 284 4.91 -0.16 4.94
C ALA A 284 5.02 0.29 6.39
N PRO A 285 4.87 1.61 6.68
CA PRO A 285 5.57 2.33 7.74
C PRO A 285 5.95 1.33 8.80
N LEU A 286 7.19 0.80 8.68
CA LEU A 286 7.61 -0.30 9.52
C LEU A 286 7.24 0.18 10.91
N ALA A 287 6.44 -0.61 11.59
CA ALA A 287 6.19 -0.44 13.00
C ALA A 287 7.57 -0.57 13.67
N THR A 288 8.38 0.50 13.64
CA THR A 288 9.12 0.88 14.83
C THR A 288 8.07 0.77 15.89
N GLU A 289 8.22 -0.25 16.74
CA GLU A 289 7.34 -0.42 17.88
C GLU A 289 7.18 0.97 18.50
N PRO A 290 5.94 1.45 18.64
CA PRO A 290 5.72 2.79 19.10
C PRO A 290 6.45 2.94 20.43
N THR A 291 7.17 4.05 20.59
CA THR A 291 7.83 4.31 21.87
C THR A 291 6.79 4.30 22.99
N THR A 292 7.20 4.05 24.23
CA THR A 292 6.29 4.09 25.38
C THR A 292 5.51 5.41 25.44
N GLU A 293 6.14 6.52 25.06
CA GLU A 293 5.51 7.84 24.94
C GLU A 293 4.47 7.89 23.82
N GLN A 294 4.80 7.41 22.62
CA GLN A 294 3.86 7.34 21.49
C GLN A 294 2.65 6.48 21.81
N PHE A 295 2.84 5.33 22.45
CA PHE A 295 1.76 4.46 22.87
C PHE A 295 0.88 5.12 23.94
N ALA A 296 1.48 5.76 24.94
CA ALA A 296 0.74 6.48 25.98
C ALA A 296 -0.10 7.62 25.39
N ASP A 297 0.43 8.35 24.41
CA ASP A 297 -0.32 9.40 23.73
C ASP A 297 -1.43 8.85 22.83
N ALA A 298 -1.18 7.75 22.11
CA ALA A 298 -2.22 7.06 21.35
C ALA A 298 -3.36 6.58 22.26
N ALA A 299 -3.05 6.03 23.44
CA ALA A 299 -4.05 5.62 24.41
C ALA A 299 -4.92 6.78 24.91
N LYS A 300 -4.35 7.98 25.12
CA LYS A 300 -5.11 9.19 25.47
C LYS A 300 -6.07 9.59 24.35
N VAL A 301 -5.60 9.59 23.10
CA VAL A 301 -6.44 9.91 21.93
C VAL A 301 -7.56 8.89 21.78
N LEU A 302 -7.27 7.60 21.96
CA LEU A 302 -8.27 6.53 21.88
C LEU A 302 -9.38 6.72 22.92
N ALA A 303 -9.04 7.13 24.14
CA ALA A 303 -10.02 7.44 25.18
C ALA A 303 -10.96 8.59 24.77
N GLU A 304 -10.45 9.60 24.05
CA GLU A 304 -11.27 10.68 23.52
C GLU A 304 -12.12 10.24 22.33
N VAL A 305 -11.56 9.45 21.40
CA VAL A 305 -12.30 8.84 20.29
C VAL A 305 -13.48 8.01 20.83
N ARG A 306 -13.27 7.26 21.91
CA ARG A 306 -14.33 6.49 22.59
C ARG A 306 -15.43 7.39 23.15
N LYS A 307 -15.09 8.53 23.74
CA LYS A 307 -16.10 9.51 24.21
C LYS A 307 -16.92 10.07 23.07
N VAL A 308 -16.26 10.47 21.97
CA VAL A 308 -16.95 10.96 20.76
C VAL A 308 -17.88 9.91 20.18
N HIS A 309 -17.43 8.65 20.13
CA HIS A 309 -18.26 7.51 19.70
C HIS A 309 -19.48 7.33 20.59
N GLN A 310 -19.31 7.32 21.92
CA GLN A 310 -20.39 7.16 22.88
C GLN A 310 -21.42 8.30 22.78
N GLU A 311 -20.95 9.54 22.64
CA GLU A 311 -21.81 10.71 22.40
C GLU A 311 -22.60 10.58 21.10
N LEU A 312 -21.94 10.12 20.02
CA LEU A 312 -22.58 9.90 18.72
C LEU A 312 -23.64 8.81 18.79
N VAL A 313 -23.34 7.67 19.41
CA VAL A 313 -24.30 6.56 19.61
C VAL A 313 -25.48 7.00 20.48
N ALA A 314 -25.23 7.73 21.57
CA ALA A 314 -26.29 8.22 22.44
C ALA A 314 -27.27 9.13 21.69
N TRP A 315 -26.75 10.07 20.89
CA TRP A 315 -27.58 10.96 20.07
C TRP A 315 -28.32 10.23 18.96
N LEU A 316 -27.66 9.34 18.21
CA LEU A 316 -28.33 8.54 17.17
C LEU A 316 -29.39 7.59 17.74
N SER A 317 -29.31 7.25 19.02
CA SER A 317 -30.32 6.43 19.71
C SER A 317 -31.58 7.24 20.10
N GLU A 318 -31.55 8.56 20.00
CA GLU A 318 -32.73 9.40 20.25
C GLU A 318 -33.80 9.13 19.16
N PRO A 319 -35.10 8.98 19.52
CA PRO A 319 -36.16 8.69 18.53
C PRO A 319 -36.25 9.69 17.37
N ALA A 320 -35.86 10.95 17.61
CA ALA A 320 -35.83 11.99 16.59
C ALA A 320 -34.84 11.69 15.45
N GLN A 321 -33.82 10.86 15.68
CA GLN A 321 -32.79 10.52 14.70
C GLN A 321 -33.08 9.22 13.94
N GLN A 322 -34.24 8.58 14.15
CA GLN A 322 -34.54 7.28 13.55
C GLN A 322 -34.42 7.29 12.01
N GLY A 323 -34.85 8.36 11.35
CA GLY A 323 -34.71 8.49 9.90
C GLY A 323 -33.25 8.51 9.41
N LEU A 324 -32.35 9.12 10.18
CA LEU A 324 -30.92 9.12 9.90
C LEU A 324 -30.30 7.73 10.15
N VAL A 325 -30.70 7.07 11.24
CA VAL A 325 -30.27 5.69 11.54
C VAL A 325 -30.70 4.72 10.44
N ASP A 326 -31.92 4.85 9.94
CA ASP A 326 -32.44 4.00 8.87
C ASP A 326 -31.68 4.24 7.56
N ALA A 327 -31.34 5.50 7.24
CA ALA A 327 -30.51 5.84 6.07
C ALA A 327 -29.08 5.29 6.17
N LEU A 328 -28.54 5.19 7.39
CA LEU A 328 -27.21 4.64 7.66
C LEU A 328 -27.17 3.10 7.76
N ASP A 329 -28.33 2.42 7.79
CA ASP A 329 -28.47 1.05 8.32
C ASP A 329 -27.76 0.88 9.69
N GLY A 330 -27.86 1.93 10.50
CA GLY A 330 -27.02 2.19 11.67
C GLY A 330 -27.32 1.29 12.88
N LYS A 331 -28.24 0.32 12.79
CA LYS A 331 -28.58 -0.57 13.91
C LYS A 331 -27.37 -1.34 14.44
N LYS A 332 -26.42 -1.70 13.55
CA LYS A 332 -25.14 -2.30 13.95
C LYS A 332 -24.22 -1.29 14.61
N PHE A 333 -24.21 -0.04 14.13
CA PHE A 333 -23.41 1.03 14.71
C PHE A 333 -23.86 1.41 16.13
N LEU A 334 -25.16 1.47 16.38
CA LEU A 334 -25.70 1.73 17.72
C LEU A 334 -25.27 0.70 18.78
N ARG A 335 -24.87 -0.50 18.33
CA ARG A 335 -24.35 -1.57 19.20
C ARG A 335 -22.83 -1.69 19.17
N SER A 336 -22.17 -0.84 18.39
CA SER A 336 -20.73 -0.90 18.25
C SER A 336 -20.02 -0.33 19.47
N VAL A 337 -18.76 -0.71 19.69
CA VAL A 337 -17.93 -0.23 20.79
C VAL A 337 -16.51 0.03 20.28
N VAL A 338 -15.84 1.04 20.84
CA VAL A 338 -14.42 1.29 20.58
C VAL A 338 -13.57 0.53 21.60
N GLU A 339 -12.53 -0.14 21.13
CA GLU A 339 -11.62 -0.92 21.98
C GLU A 339 -10.90 -0.07 23.04
N ASP A 340 -10.45 -0.75 24.09
CA ASP A 340 -9.87 -0.10 25.27
C ASP A 340 -8.39 0.29 25.09
N VAL A 341 -7.70 -0.37 24.17
CA VAL A 341 -6.26 -0.29 23.97
C VAL A 341 -5.96 -0.05 22.49
N PRO A 342 -4.96 0.78 22.14
CA PRO A 342 -4.52 0.93 20.75
C PRO A 342 -4.13 -0.41 20.13
N ALA A 343 -4.53 -0.61 18.88
CA ALA A 343 -4.16 -1.81 18.13
C ALA A 343 -2.66 -1.76 17.81
N MET A 344 -1.96 -2.85 18.15
CA MET A 344 -0.54 -3.04 17.86
C MET A 344 -0.32 -3.81 16.56
N ALA A 345 -1.40 -4.27 15.90
CA ALA A 345 -1.31 -5.11 14.72
C ALA A 345 -0.81 -4.28 13.52
N PRO A 346 0.34 -4.63 12.93
CA PRO A 346 0.93 -3.85 11.87
C PRO A 346 0.23 -4.18 10.56
N THR A 347 -0.82 -3.43 10.19
CA THR A 347 -1.22 -3.20 8.78
C THR A 347 -2.46 -2.33 8.59
N GLU A 348 -3.36 -2.25 9.55
CA GLU A 348 -4.65 -1.57 9.39
C GLU A 348 -4.64 -0.28 10.20
N LEU A 349 -4.96 0.86 9.59
CA LEU A 349 -5.11 2.11 10.34
C LEU A 349 -6.26 2.02 11.36
N TYR A 350 -7.31 1.28 11.00
CA TYR A 350 -8.40 0.91 11.89
C TYR A 350 -9.03 -0.41 11.42
N ARG A 351 -9.80 -1.02 12.31
CA ARG A 351 -10.56 -2.23 12.07
C ARG A 351 -11.96 -2.10 12.63
N HIS A 352 -12.99 -2.46 11.87
CA HIS A 352 -14.36 -2.60 12.36
C HIS A 352 -14.88 -4.02 12.11
N VAL A 353 -14.80 -4.88 13.14
CA VAL A 353 -15.21 -6.29 13.05
C VAL A 353 -16.10 -6.66 14.23
N GLY A 354 -17.24 -7.29 13.94
CA GLY A 354 -18.17 -7.74 14.99
C GLY A 354 -18.71 -6.60 15.86
N GLY A 355 -18.81 -5.39 15.32
CA GLY A 355 -19.20 -4.19 16.07
C GLY A 355 -18.12 -3.62 16.96
N LYS A 356 -16.86 -4.06 16.86
CA LYS A 356 -15.74 -3.49 17.61
C LYS A 356 -14.85 -2.65 16.69
N TRP A 357 -14.52 -1.45 17.15
CA TRP A 357 -13.57 -0.55 16.50
C TRP A 357 -12.21 -0.64 17.16
N GLY A 358 -11.22 -1.12 16.42
CA GLY A 358 -9.81 -1.02 16.79
C GLY A 358 -9.14 0.08 15.97
N PHE A 359 -8.24 0.84 16.59
CA PHE A 359 -7.47 1.90 15.93
C PHE A 359 -5.99 1.66 16.18
N ASP A 360 -5.17 1.72 15.13
CA ASP A 360 -3.74 1.57 15.30
C ASP A 360 -3.10 2.82 15.90
N VAL A 361 -1.89 2.64 16.43
CA VAL A 361 -1.13 3.72 17.03
C VAL A 361 -0.82 4.83 16.01
N GLY A 362 -0.52 4.49 14.76
CA GLY A 362 -0.27 5.45 13.69
C GLY A 362 -1.47 6.34 13.41
N MET A 363 -2.67 5.78 13.24
CA MET A 363 -3.90 6.54 13.06
C MET A 363 -4.22 7.43 14.25
N LEU A 364 -4.05 6.93 15.48
CA LEU A 364 -4.29 7.73 16.69
C LEU A 364 -3.33 8.92 16.81
N LEU A 365 -2.06 8.74 16.44
CA LEU A 365 -1.11 9.85 16.36
C LEU A 365 -1.44 10.82 15.22
N GLY A 366 -1.96 10.32 14.09
CA GLY A 366 -2.50 11.15 13.01
C GLY A 366 -3.69 12.00 13.48
N LEU A 367 -4.62 11.41 14.24
CA LEU A 367 -5.73 12.12 14.86
C LEU A 367 -5.25 13.14 15.90
N LYS A 368 -4.19 12.84 16.66
CA LYS A 368 -3.56 13.82 17.57
C LYS A 368 -3.05 15.05 16.81
N ALA A 369 -2.35 14.83 15.71
CA ALA A 369 -1.85 15.92 14.85
C ALA A 369 -3.01 16.71 14.23
N LEU A 370 -4.06 16.02 13.78
CA LEU A 370 -5.28 16.66 13.28
C LEU A 370 -5.89 17.58 14.35
N ARG A 371 -5.98 17.13 15.62
CA ARG A 371 -6.52 17.93 16.71
C ARG A 371 -5.77 19.24 16.92
N GLN A 372 -4.45 19.21 16.79
CA GLN A 372 -3.62 20.42 16.89
C GLN A 372 -3.90 21.40 15.74
N ARG A 373 -4.22 20.87 14.55
CA ARG A 373 -4.49 21.66 13.35
C ARG A 373 -5.89 22.27 13.33
N VAL A 374 -6.93 21.52 13.71
CA VAL A 374 -8.33 21.97 13.58
C VAL A 374 -8.95 22.46 14.90
N GLY A 375 -8.31 22.19 16.03
CA GLY A 375 -8.87 22.48 17.36
C GLY A 375 -9.80 21.38 17.86
N ALA A 376 -10.19 21.45 19.13
CA ALA A 376 -10.86 20.33 19.80
C ALA A 376 -12.28 20.05 19.28
N ASP A 377 -13.08 21.08 19.00
CA ASP A 377 -14.48 20.89 18.60
C ASP A 377 -14.60 20.36 17.17
N ASP A 378 -13.86 20.95 16.23
CA ASP A 378 -13.76 20.46 14.84
C ASP A 378 -13.13 19.07 14.78
N TRP A 379 -12.18 18.76 15.67
CA TRP A 379 -11.60 17.42 15.75
C TRP A 379 -12.65 16.36 16.13
N ARG A 380 -13.53 16.64 17.10
CA ARG A 380 -14.63 15.70 17.43
C ARG A 380 -15.57 15.52 16.25
N GLU A 381 -15.81 16.57 15.47
CA GLU A 381 -16.58 16.45 14.23
C GLU A 381 -15.88 15.59 13.18
N CYS A 382 -14.57 15.76 12.97
CA CYS A 382 -13.78 14.92 12.08
C CYS A 382 -13.89 13.43 12.46
N VAL A 383 -13.84 13.11 13.76
CA VAL A 383 -14.00 11.74 14.27
C VAL A 383 -15.42 11.22 14.01
N ARG A 384 -16.47 12.03 14.22
CA ARG A 384 -17.86 11.64 13.90
C ARG A 384 -18.04 11.39 12.39
N LEU A 385 -17.53 12.29 11.54
CA LEU A 385 -17.57 12.17 10.08
C LEU A 385 -16.94 10.85 9.64
N PHE A 386 -15.74 10.56 10.14
CA PHE A 386 -15.06 9.29 9.89
C PHE A 386 -15.91 8.08 10.30
N MET A 387 -16.42 8.05 11.54
CA MET A 387 -17.21 6.90 12.01
C MET A 387 -18.48 6.68 11.19
N VAL A 388 -19.20 7.74 10.85
CA VAL A 388 -20.42 7.64 10.04
C VAL A 388 -20.11 7.17 8.62
N HIS A 389 -19.04 7.70 8.01
CA HIS A 389 -18.57 7.27 6.70
C HIS A 389 -18.26 5.76 6.67
N GLU A 390 -17.45 5.29 7.62
CA GLU A 390 -17.05 3.87 7.68
C GLU A 390 -18.22 2.93 7.97
N VAL A 391 -19.18 3.33 8.80
CA VAL A 391 -20.40 2.55 9.04
C VAL A 391 -21.22 2.41 7.78
N PHE A 392 -21.32 3.46 6.97
CA PHE A 392 -22.08 3.42 5.74
C PHE A 392 -21.49 2.39 4.75
N HIS A 393 -20.16 2.27 4.71
CA HIS A 393 -19.51 1.23 3.92
C HIS A 393 -19.82 -0.21 4.39
N VAL A 394 -20.11 -0.41 5.67
CA VAL A 394 -20.60 -1.72 6.18
C VAL A 394 -21.92 -2.12 5.52
N HIS A 395 -22.82 -1.17 5.27
CA HIS A 395 -24.10 -1.42 4.61
C HIS A 395 -23.94 -1.77 3.12
N GLN A 396 -22.95 -1.20 2.44
CA GLN A 396 -22.69 -1.42 1.01
C GLN A 396 -22.14 -2.82 0.66
N GLY A 397 -22.44 -3.84 1.47
CA GLY A 397 -21.88 -5.19 1.34
C GLY A 397 -20.54 -5.36 2.05
N GLY A 398 -20.22 -4.48 3.01
CA GLY A 398 -18.98 -4.51 3.75
C GLY A 398 -17.78 -4.07 2.93
N LEU A 399 -17.94 -3.06 2.05
CA LEU A 399 -16.83 -2.43 1.32
C LEU A 399 -15.77 -1.98 2.31
N THR A 400 -14.72 -2.78 2.43
CA THR A 400 -13.54 -2.48 3.22
C THR A 400 -12.36 -2.62 2.28
N SER A 401 -11.16 -2.27 2.73
CA SER A 401 -9.93 -2.59 1.99
C SER A 401 -9.79 -4.08 1.62
N TYR A 402 -10.64 -4.97 2.17
CA TYR A 402 -10.58 -6.42 2.02
C TYR A 402 -11.63 -7.03 1.08
N THR A 403 -12.69 -6.31 0.73
CA THR A 403 -13.88 -6.91 0.07
C THR A 403 -14.20 -6.30 -1.28
N PHE A 404 -13.49 -5.25 -1.73
CA PHE A 404 -13.69 -4.67 -3.06
C PHE A 404 -13.06 -5.49 -4.20
N SER A 405 -12.52 -6.70 -3.94
CA SER A 405 -11.82 -7.51 -4.94
C SER A 405 -12.66 -7.71 -6.21
N GLY A 406 -12.18 -7.16 -7.33
CA GLY A 406 -12.87 -7.18 -8.63
C GLY A 406 -13.53 -5.87 -9.08
N SER A 407 -13.72 -4.89 -8.19
CA SER A 407 -14.30 -3.57 -8.50
C SER A 407 -13.26 -2.47 -8.29
N GLY A 408 -12.54 -2.07 -9.34
CA GLY A 408 -11.48 -1.07 -9.15
C GLY A 408 -10.61 -0.71 -10.36
N ARG A 409 -10.64 -1.48 -11.46
CA ARG A 409 -9.78 -1.25 -12.65
C ARG A 409 -9.81 0.20 -13.19
N THR A 410 -10.86 0.96 -12.90
CA THR A 410 -10.98 2.40 -13.22
C THR A 410 -11.41 3.27 -12.02
N GLY A 411 -11.61 2.69 -10.84
CA GLY A 411 -11.95 3.39 -9.58
C GLY A 411 -13.34 4.03 -9.47
N PHE A 412 -14.14 4.13 -10.54
CA PHE A 412 -15.40 4.90 -10.55
C PHE A 412 -16.50 4.38 -9.61
N VAL A 413 -16.63 3.06 -9.44
CA VAL A 413 -17.64 2.48 -8.53
C VAL A 413 -17.29 2.79 -7.08
N LEU A 414 -16.01 2.68 -6.72
CA LEU A 414 -15.53 3.02 -5.38
C LEU A 414 -15.61 4.52 -5.12
N GLU A 415 -15.37 5.35 -6.12
CA GLU A 415 -15.60 6.80 -6.03
C GLU A 415 -17.07 7.14 -5.75
N ALA A 416 -18.01 6.47 -6.44
CA ALA A 416 -19.43 6.64 -6.17
C ALA A 416 -19.82 6.19 -4.76
N ALA A 417 -19.27 5.06 -4.30
CA ALA A 417 -19.50 4.55 -2.95
C ALA A 417 -18.97 5.50 -1.87
N ASP A 418 -17.74 6.00 -2.04
CA ASP A 418 -17.12 7.00 -1.15
C ASP A 418 -17.93 8.30 -1.14
N PHE A 419 -18.41 8.77 -2.30
CA PHE A 419 -19.23 9.98 -2.37
C PHE A 419 -20.52 9.84 -1.56
N ASP A 420 -21.21 8.70 -1.68
CA ASP A 420 -22.45 8.46 -0.95
C ASP A 420 -22.19 8.39 0.57
N ALA A 421 -21.08 7.76 0.98
CA ALA A 421 -20.65 7.67 2.38
C ALA A 421 -20.25 9.04 2.96
N ASP A 422 -19.54 9.86 2.19
CA ASP A 422 -19.18 11.23 2.58
C ASP A 422 -20.42 12.13 2.69
N ALA A 423 -21.33 12.07 1.70
CA ALA A 423 -22.54 12.88 1.68
C ALA A 423 -23.43 12.60 2.90
N ILE A 424 -23.67 11.33 3.23
CA ILE A 424 -24.47 10.98 4.42
C ILE A 424 -23.76 11.37 5.72
N ALA A 425 -22.44 11.28 5.79
CA ALA A 425 -21.67 11.74 6.95
C ALA A 425 -21.78 13.26 7.15
N ILE A 426 -21.73 14.04 6.06
CA ILE A 426 -21.91 15.50 6.09
C ILE A 426 -23.34 15.86 6.50
N GLU A 427 -24.36 15.17 5.98
CA GLU A 427 -25.76 15.37 6.39
C GLU A 427 -25.97 15.05 7.87
N ALA A 428 -25.39 13.94 8.37
CA ALA A 428 -25.40 13.59 9.78
C ALA A 428 -24.72 14.65 10.67
N ALA A 429 -23.58 15.19 10.23
CA ALA A 429 -22.87 16.24 10.94
C ALA A 429 -23.68 17.56 10.98
N LEU A 430 -24.36 17.92 9.89
CA LEU A 430 -25.25 19.08 9.87
C LEU A 430 -26.43 18.89 10.83
N ALA A 431 -27.07 17.72 10.82
CA ALA A 431 -28.15 17.39 11.75
C ALA A 431 -27.67 17.44 13.22
N TRP A 432 -26.45 16.96 13.50
CA TRP A 432 -25.81 17.08 14.80
C TRP A 432 -25.65 18.55 15.21
N ARG A 433 -25.08 19.40 14.35
CA ARG A 433 -24.90 20.83 14.64
C ARG A 433 -26.25 21.53 14.87
N LYS A 434 -27.28 21.25 14.08
CA LYS A 434 -28.64 21.77 14.32
C LYS A 434 -29.18 21.36 15.69
N SER A 435 -28.92 20.13 16.12
CA SER A 435 -29.40 19.61 17.41
C SER A 435 -28.61 20.16 18.62
N LYS A 436 -27.28 20.22 18.53
CA LYS A 436 -26.41 20.53 19.69
C LYS A 436 -25.86 21.96 19.68
N GLN A 437 -25.94 22.67 18.55
CA GLN A 437 -25.40 24.01 18.32
C GLN A 437 -26.38 24.88 17.53
N ALA A 438 -27.70 24.72 17.77
CA ALA A 438 -28.78 25.38 17.01
C ALA A 438 -28.52 26.86 16.74
N ARG A 439 -28.19 27.63 17.80
CA ARG A 439 -27.90 29.06 17.69
C ARG A 439 -26.73 29.38 16.76
N THR A 440 -25.65 28.61 16.80
CA THR A 440 -24.50 28.79 15.91
C THR A 440 -24.89 28.55 14.44
N VAL A 441 -25.75 27.56 14.20
CA VAL A 441 -26.27 27.27 12.84
C VAL A 441 -27.23 28.36 12.37
N GLU A 442 -28.09 28.86 13.25
CA GLU A 442 -29.00 29.98 12.96
C GLU A 442 -28.22 31.26 12.63
N ASP A 443 -27.18 31.58 13.41
CA ASP A 443 -26.35 32.78 13.23
C ASP A 443 -25.51 32.72 11.94
N ALA A 444 -24.97 31.53 11.59
CA ALA A 444 -24.11 31.37 10.41
C ALA A 444 -24.86 31.03 9.12
N GLY A 445 -26.07 30.46 9.23
CA GLY A 445 -26.79 29.85 8.12
C GLY A 445 -26.35 28.40 7.84
N GLU A 446 -27.27 27.60 7.28
CA GLU A 446 -27.01 26.18 7.01
C GLU A 446 -25.93 25.98 5.94
N THR A 447 -25.89 26.84 4.91
CA THR A 447 -24.91 26.77 3.81
C THR A 447 -23.48 26.93 4.32
N LYS A 448 -23.20 27.97 5.13
CA LYS A 448 -21.87 28.17 5.73
C LYS A 448 -21.53 27.09 6.74
N THR A 449 -22.52 26.59 7.47
CA THR A 449 -22.34 25.46 8.39
C THR A 449 -21.90 24.21 7.63
N MET A 450 -22.55 23.90 6.51
CA MET A 450 -22.19 22.78 5.64
C MET A 450 -20.81 22.99 5.00
N GLU A 451 -20.46 24.20 4.58
CA GLU A 451 -19.12 24.54 4.09
C GLU A 451 -18.05 24.18 5.14
N SER A 452 -18.25 24.59 6.39
CA SER A 452 -17.34 24.28 7.52
C SER A 452 -17.19 22.77 7.75
N ILE A 453 -18.29 22.01 7.66
CA ILE A 453 -18.27 20.54 7.81
C ILE A 453 -17.47 19.88 6.68
N ILE A 454 -17.64 20.32 5.42
CA ILE A 454 -16.86 19.75 4.31
C ILE A 454 -15.37 20.08 4.47
N TRP A 455 -15.02 21.28 4.95
CA TRP A 455 -13.62 21.57 5.27
C TRP A 455 -13.05 20.64 6.36
N ASN A 456 -13.86 20.27 7.36
CA ASN A 456 -13.46 19.28 8.37
C ASN A 456 -13.29 17.87 7.78
N ALA A 457 -14.18 17.46 6.86
CA ALA A 457 -14.02 16.21 6.12
C ALA A 457 -12.72 16.21 5.28
N MET A 458 -12.40 17.32 4.64
CA MET A 458 -11.17 17.47 3.87
C MET A 458 -9.91 17.38 4.75
N GLU A 459 -9.93 17.97 5.95
CA GLU A 459 -8.82 17.83 6.90
C GLU A 459 -8.70 16.40 7.46
N SER A 460 -9.82 15.69 7.65
CA SER A 460 -9.81 14.31 8.15
C SER A 460 -9.25 13.32 7.12
N LEU A 461 -9.52 13.50 5.82
CA LEU A 461 -8.94 12.69 4.73
C LEU A 461 -7.41 12.69 4.77
N ARG A 462 -6.81 13.81 5.19
CA ARG A 462 -5.37 14.01 5.22
C ARG A 462 -4.66 13.18 6.31
N VAL A 463 -5.40 12.62 7.27
CA VAL A 463 -4.86 11.65 8.23
C VAL A 463 -4.43 10.35 7.54
N PHE A 464 -5.07 10.01 6.42
CA PHE A 464 -4.79 8.79 5.64
C PHE A 464 -3.72 8.99 4.57
N GLU A 465 -3.17 10.21 4.46
CA GLU A 465 -2.11 10.51 3.51
C GLU A 465 -0.75 10.28 4.18
N PRO A 466 0.06 9.36 3.64
CA PRO A 466 1.22 8.88 4.38
C PRO A 466 2.38 9.88 4.32
N GLU A 467 2.37 10.85 3.40
CA GLU A 467 3.46 11.80 3.18
C GLU A 467 2.97 13.26 3.18
N LYS A 468 3.83 14.15 3.68
CA LYS A 468 3.62 15.59 3.75
C LYS A 468 4.91 16.29 3.29
N PRO A 469 4.88 17.16 2.26
CA PRO A 469 3.75 17.42 1.37
C PRO A 469 3.35 16.17 0.58
N ILE A 470 2.09 16.13 0.12
CA ILE A 470 1.57 15.00 -0.67
C ILE A 470 2.16 15.10 -2.06
N ARG A 471 3.03 14.17 -2.47
CA ARG A 471 3.68 14.23 -3.79
C ARG A 471 2.93 13.41 -4.81
N MET A 472 2.38 12.28 -4.38
CA MET A 472 1.72 11.33 -5.26
C MET A 472 0.37 10.91 -4.69
N LEU A 473 -0.70 11.03 -5.49
CA LEU A 473 -2.01 10.49 -5.15
C LEU A 473 -2.45 9.43 -6.15
N SER A 474 -3.22 8.48 -5.66
CA SER A 474 -3.98 7.59 -6.54
C SER A 474 -5.10 8.39 -7.21
N GLU A 475 -5.43 8.09 -8.48
CA GLU A 475 -6.37 8.92 -9.24
C GLU A 475 -7.75 9.04 -8.57
N ARG A 476 -8.27 7.96 -7.99
CA ARG A 476 -9.50 7.96 -7.19
C ARG A 476 -9.42 8.95 -6.03
N ARG A 477 -8.32 8.96 -5.27
CA ARG A 477 -8.12 9.90 -4.16
C ARG A 477 -8.05 11.33 -4.67
N LEU A 478 -7.30 11.59 -5.76
CA LEU A 478 -7.27 12.92 -6.37
C LEU A 478 -8.68 13.37 -6.77
N ARG A 479 -9.46 12.53 -7.46
CA ARG A 479 -10.84 12.87 -7.84
C ARG A 479 -11.72 13.14 -6.63
N ARG A 480 -11.62 12.36 -5.55
CA ARG A 480 -12.33 12.62 -4.29
C ARG A 480 -11.99 14.01 -3.71
N TYR A 481 -10.71 14.38 -3.68
CA TYR A 481 -10.30 15.75 -3.29
C TYR A 481 -10.92 16.81 -4.20
N LEU A 482 -10.82 16.64 -5.52
CA LEU A 482 -11.35 17.61 -6.49
C LEU A 482 -12.87 17.78 -6.39
N ILE A 483 -13.60 16.68 -6.17
CA ILE A 483 -15.06 16.70 -5.97
C ILE A 483 -15.41 17.51 -4.72
N TRP A 484 -14.77 17.24 -3.58
CA TRP A 484 -15.09 17.94 -2.34
C TRP A 484 -14.61 19.40 -2.32
N LEU A 485 -13.47 19.70 -2.96
CA LEU A 485 -13.01 21.06 -3.20
C LEU A 485 -13.99 21.85 -4.07
N PHE A 486 -14.51 21.22 -5.14
CA PHE A 486 -15.56 21.81 -5.95
C PHE A 486 -16.80 22.12 -5.11
N GLN A 487 -17.29 21.16 -4.31
CA GLN A 487 -18.50 21.36 -3.49
C GLN A 487 -18.32 22.46 -2.45
N VAL A 488 -17.23 22.46 -1.69
CA VAL A 488 -17.02 23.44 -0.61
C VAL A 488 -16.82 24.85 -1.16
N CYS A 489 -16.07 25.00 -2.26
CA CYS A 489 -15.91 26.31 -2.90
C CYS A 489 -17.21 26.78 -3.57
N ARG A 490 -18.02 25.85 -4.09
CA ARG A 490 -19.36 26.17 -4.62
C ARG A 490 -20.31 26.65 -3.52
N LEU A 491 -20.31 26.00 -2.35
CA LEU A 491 -21.10 26.44 -1.20
C LEU A 491 -20.68 27.84 -0.74
N ASN A 492 -19.37 28.11 -0.74
CA ASN A 492 -18.86 29.45 -0.43
C ASN A 492 -19.40 30.50 -1.42
N ALA A 493 -19.32 30.22 -2.72
CA ALA A 493 -19.85 31.11 -3.76
C ALA A 493 -21.37 31.33 -3.66
N LEU A 494 -22.14 30.30 -3.30
CA LEU A 494 -23.59 30.39 -3.05
C LEU A 494 -23.91 31.17 -1.77
N GLY A 495 -23.14 30.95 -0.70
CA GLY A 495 -23.31 31.62 0.59
C GLY A 495 -23.09 33.13 0.52
N LEU A 496 -22.38 33.63 -0.49
CA LEU A 496 -22.28 35.06 -0.78
C LEU A 496 -23.57 35.66 -1.37
N THR A 497 -24.50 34.83 -1.84
CA THR A 497 -25.73 35.26 -2.54
C THR A 497 -27.01 35.01 -1.74
N ASP A 498 -27.04 33.99 -0.88
CA ASP A 498 -28.18 33.68 0.00
C ASP A 498 -27.69 33.08 1.33
N GLU A 499 -27.47 33.96 2.33
CA GLU A 499 -26.91 33.58 3.64
C GLU A 499 -27.90 32.82 4.54
N GLN A 500 -29.21 32.88 4.26
CA GLN A 500 -30.25 32.41 5.20
C GLN A 500 -31.11 31.24 4.67
N GLY A 501 -30.92 30.81 3.43
CA GLY A 501 -31.60 29.63 2.87
C GLY A 501 -31.15 28.30 3.50
N PRO A 502 -31.96 27.24 3.38
CA PRO A 502 -31.55 25.88 3.74
C PRO A 502 -30.35 25.46 2.90
N ALA A 503 -29.46 24.64 3.46
CA ALA A 503 -28.29 24.19 2.70
C ALA A 503 -28.74 23.41 1.46
N PRO A 504 -28.12 23.64 0.29
CA PRO A 504 -28.46 22.89 -0.91
C PRO A 504 -28.12 21.42 -0.73
N LYS A 505 -28.91 20.54 -1.35
CA LYS A 505 -28.61 19.11 -1.38
C LYS A 505 -27.27 18.87 -2.06
N LEU A 506 -26.43 18.03 -1.47
CA LEU A 506 -25.15 17.61 -2.07
C LEU A 506 -25.43 16.68 -3.27
N GLU A 507 -25.35 17.23 -4.47
CA GLU A 507 -25.43 16.47 -5.71
C GLU A 507 -24.04 15.97 -6.13
N ARG A 508 -23.95 14.76 -6.67
CA ARG A 508 -22.68 14.21 -7.16
C ARG A 508 -22.11 15.07 -8.29
N ALA A 509 -20.86 15.50 -8.11
CA ALA A 509 -20.04 16.07 -9.17
C ALA A 509 -19.05 15.00 -9.64
N THR A 510 -18.69 15.04 -10.92
CA THR A 510 -17.57 14.26 -11.45
C THR A 510 -16.52 15.25 -11.94
N VAL A 511 -15.31 15.13 -11.42
CA VAL A 511 -14.18 15.98 -11.78
C VAL A 511 -13.04 15.10 -12.28
N GLU A 512 -12.52 15.39 -13.46
CA GLU A 512 -11.37 14.71 -14.06
C GLU A 512 -10.36 15.70 -14.61
N ILE A 513 -9.09 15.30 -14.68
CA ILE A 513 -8.02 16.09 -15.31
C ILE A 513 -7.37 15.19 -16.35
N ALA A 514 -7.54 15.52 -17.62
CA ALA A 514 -6.88 14.87 -18.73
C ALA A 514 -5.45 15.43 -18.93
N GLY A 515 -4.53 14.58 -19.38
CA GLY A 515 -3.15 14.96 -19.69
C GLY A 515 -2.15 14.81 -18.53
N LEU A 516 -2.60 14.46 -17.33
CA LEU A 516 -1.69 14.15 -16.22
C LEU A 516 -0.86 12.90 -16.52
N LYS A 517 0.44 12.99 -16.26
CA LYS A 517 1.33 11.83 -16.30
C LYS A 517 0.95 10.90 -15.15
N SER A 518 0.66 9.65 -15.48
CA SER A 518 0.24 8.65 -14.52
C SER A 518 1.13 7.40 -14.56
N SER A 519 1.21 6.70 -13.44
CA SER A 519 1.91 5.41 -13.31
C SER A 519 1.06 4.43 -12.50
N PRO A 520 1.17 3.12 -12.69
CA PRO A 520 0.47 2.15 -11.86
C PRO A 520 0.65 2.39 -10.34
N ASP A 521 -0.42 2.29 -9.55
CA ASP A 521 -0.37 2.40 -8.10
C ASP A 521 0.20 1.10 -7.49
N PRO A 522 1.35 1.15 -6.82
CA PRO A 522 2.01 -0.03 -6.30
C PRO A 522 1.48 -0.46 -4.91
N PHE A 523 0.60 0.32 -4.29
CA PHE A 523 0.02 0.03 -2.97
C PHE A 523 -1.43 -0.45 -3.04
N GLU A 524 -2.07 -0.35 -4.21
CA GLU A 524 -3.45 -0.78 -4.43
C GLU A 524 -3.46 -2.08 -5.22
N THR A 525 -4.34 -3.00 -4.85
CA THR A 525 -4.39 -4.37 -5.39
C THR A 525 -5.17 -4.48 -6.71
N TYR A 526 -5.44 -3.36 -7.38
CA TYR A 526 -6.19 -3.26 -8.64
C TYR A 526 -5.52 -2.22 -9.56
N SER A 527 -5.88 -2.19 -10.85
CA SER A 527 -5.26 -1.31 -11.87
C SER A 527 -5.60 0.17 -11.65
N GLN A 528 -5.18 0.73 -10.53
CA GLN A 528 -5.27 2.14 -10.25
C GLN A 528 -4.00 2.83 -10.75
N GLN A 529 -4.15 4.05 -11.23
CA GLN A 529 -3.03 4.92 -11.57
C GLN A 529 -2.77 5.89 -10.43
N ARG A 530 -1.53 6.33 -10.29
CA ARG A 530 -1.10 7.46 -9.47
C ARG A 530 -0.63 8.59 -10.34
N VAL A 531 -0.81 9.79 -9.84
CA VAL A 531 -0.40 11.03 -10.48
C VAL A 531 0.46 11.83 -9.52
N GLY A 532 1.48 12.48 -10.08
CA GLY A 532 2.27 13.47 -9.36
C GLY A 532 1.47 14.76 -9.17
N LEU A 533 1.51 15.31 -7.95
CA LEU A 533 0.91 16.61 -7.63
C LEU A 533 1.90 17.76 -7.79
N LEU A 534 3.20 17.46 -7.74
CA LEU A 534 4.28 18.42 -7.93
C LEU A 534 4.90 18.25 -9.32
N ASP A 535 5.57 19.29 -9.80
CA ASP A 535 6.30 19.31 -11.08
C ASP A 535 5.40 19.14 -12.33
N VAL A 536 4.12 19.49 -12.20
CA VAL A 536 3.18 19.59 -13.33
C VAL A 536 3.56 20.81 -14.16
N ASP A 537 3.97 20.62 -15.42
CA ASP A 537 4.29 21.74 -16.31
C ASP A 537 2.98 22.40 -16.74
N PRO A 538 2.73 23.68 -16.39
CA PRO A 538 1.51 24.38 -16.77
C PRO A 538 1.35 24.56 -18.29
N ARG A 539 2.39 24.24 -19.07
CA ARG A 539 2.39 24.24 -20.54
C ARG A 539 1.97 22.90 -21.15
N ASP A 540 1.86 21.83 -20.36
CA ASP A 540 1.31 20.56 -20.82
C ASP A 540 -0.17 20.76 -21.23
N GLU A 541 -0.67 19.96 -22.18
CA GLU A 541 -2.07 20.00 -22.62
C GLU A 541 -2.99 19.37 -21.56
N LEU A 542 -3.26 20.14 -20.51
CA LEU A 542 -4.09 19.73 -19.37
C LEU A 542 -5.51 20.30 -19.50
N ILE A 543 -6.51 19.44 -19.32
CA ILE A 543 -7.93 19.82 -19.41
C ILE A 543 -8.68 19.31 -18.19
N THR A 544 -9.29 20.22 -17.44
CA THR A 544 -10.22 19.84 -16.36
C THR A 544 -11.62 19.64 -16.93
N GLY A 545 -12.20 18.45 -16.74
CA GLY A 545 -13.59 18.14 -17.03
C GLY A 545 -14.42 18.16 -15.76
N ILE A 546 -15.52 18.92 -15.73
CA ILE A 546 -16.47 18.95 -14.62
C ILE A 546 -17.86 18.64 -15.14
N TYR A 547 -18.45 17.54 -14.67
CA TYR A 547 -19.85 17.22 -14.90
C TYR A 547 -20.66 17.42 -13.62
N PHE A 548 -21.57 18.39 -13.64
CA PHE A 548 -22.42 18.72 -12.51
C PHE A 548 -23.80 19.17 -13.01
N GLN A 549 -24.87 18.72 -12.36
CA GLN A 549 -26.26 19.10 -12.68
C GLN A 549 -26.65 18.97 -14.17
N ARG A 550 -26.12 17.98 -14.90
CA ARG A 550 -26.31 17.76 -16.36
C ARG A 550 -25.61 18.79 -17.25
N LYS A 551 -24.63 19.50 -16.72
CA LYS A 551 -23.75 20.41 -17.46
C LYS A 551 -22.34 19.83 -17.45
N LEU A 552 -21.72 19.78 -18.63
CA LEU A 552 -20.32 19.42 -18.80
C LEU A 552 -19.53 20.67 -19.13
N VAL A 553 -18.62 21.05 -18.24
CA VAL A 553 -17.66 22.13 -18.44
C VAL A 553 -16.30 21.52 -18.73
N ARG A 554 -15.62 22.04 -19.76
CA ARG A 554 -14.21 21.73 -20.06
C ARG A 554 -13.39 22.99 -19.89
N TYR A 555 -12.38 22.92 -19.05
CA TYR A 555 -11.55 24.05 -18.67
C TYR A 555 -10.08 23.77 -19.03
N PRO A 556 -9.62 24.20 -20.22
CA PRO A 556 -8.26 23.92 -20.71
C PRO A 556 -7.25 24.95 -20.18
N ASP A 557 -7.13 25.06 -18.85
CA ASP A 557 -6.19 25.97 -18.19
C ASP A 557 -5.18 25.17 -17.36
N GLY A 558 -4.07 24.78 -17.99
CA GLY A 558 -3.00 24.01 -17.34
C GLY A 558 -2.35 24.73 -16.15
N ARG A 559 -2.39 26.07 -16.12
CA ARG A 559 -1.92 26.85 -14.95
C ARG A 559 -2.82 26.67 -13.75
N TRP A 560 -4.14 26.68 -13.96
CA TRP A 560 -5.10 26.42 -12.90
C TRP A 560 -4.90 25.01 -12.32
N VAL A 561 -4.74 24.00 -13.19
CA VAL A 561 -4.45 22.62 -12.76
C VAL A 561 -3.18 22.56 -11.91
N ALA A 562 -2.07 23.12 -12.39
CA ALA A 562 -0.81 23.13 -11.65
C ALA A 562 -0.95 23.78 -10.27
N HIS A 563 -1.64 24.93 -10.17
CA HIS A 563 -1.84 25.62 -8.89
C HIS A 563 -2.75 24.85 -7.92
N VAL A 564 -3.82 24.21 -8.41
CA VAL A 564 -4.71 23.38 -7.56
C VAL A 564 -3.94 22.19 -7.01
N LEU A 565 -3.16 21.50 -7.84
CA LEU A 565 -2.37 20.34 -7.42
C LEU A 565 -1.24 20.73 -6.45
N GLU A 566 -0.56 21.86 -6.69
CA GLU A 566 0.44 22.39 -5.76
C GLU A 566 -0.17 22.81 -4.42
N ALA A 567 -1.32 23.50 -4.44
CA ALA A 567 -2.04 23.90 -3.23
C ALA A 567 -2.51 22.68 -2.42
N LEU A 568 -3.00 21.63 -3.08
CA LEU A 568 -3.36 20.37 -2.44
C LEU A 568 -2.13 19.66 -1.84
N SER A 569 -1.01 19.62 -2.59
CA SER A 569 0.24 19.00 -2.16
C SER A 569 0.79 19.63 -0.88
N ARG A 570 0.85 20.97 -0.85
CA ARG A 570 1.46 21.78 0.22
C ARG A 570 0.45 22.28 1.26
N TRP A 571 -0.71 21.64 1.36
CA TRP A 571 -1.80 22.09 2.23
C TRP A 571 -1.41 22.19 3.72
N ASP A 572 -0.52 21.32 4.21
CA ASP A 572 -0.01 21.36 5.59
C ASP A 572 1.00 22.48 5.86
N GLU A 573 1.60 23.07 4.83
CA GLU A 573 2.66 24.09 4.98
C GLU A 573 2.08 25.46 5.34
N LYS A 574 0.76 25.62 5.19
CA LYS A 574 0.03 26.84 5.50
C LYS A 574 -0.86 26.64 6.72
N SER A 575 -1.26 27.75 7.33
CA SER A 575 -2.37 27.77 8.29
C SER A 575 -3.62 27.19 7.60
N ARG A 576 -4.55 26.67 8.40
CA ARG A 576 -5.80 26.10 7.87
C ARG A 576 -6.58 27.15 7.08
N GLU A 577 -6.64 28.37 7.62
CA GLU A 577 -7.35 29.50 7.03
C GLU A 577 -6.72 29.92 5.69
N ASP A 578 -5.39 30.02 5.62
CA ASP A 578 -4.68 30.41 4.40
C ASP A 578 -4.77 29.33 3.31
N ALA A 579 -4.77 28.05 3.70
CA ALA A 579 -4.95 26.94 2.77
C ALA A 579 -6.37 26.96 2.15
N GLN A 580 -7.40 27.11 2.98
CA GLN A 580 -8.79 27.21 2.54
C GLN A 580 -9.01 28.42 1.63
N GLU A 581 -8.54 29.60 2.04
CA GLU A 581 -8.67 30.83 1.27
C GLU A 581 -7.93 30.76 -0.07
N GLY A 582 -6.71 30.21 -0.08
CA GLY A 582 -5.98 29.99 -1.33
C GLY A 582 -6.75 29.10 -2.31
N MET A 583 -7.40 28.05 -1.80
CA MET A 583 -8.19 27.14 -2.63
C MET A 583 -9.51 27.78 -3.10
N ARG A 584 -10.19 28.55 -2.24
CA ARG A 584 -11.39 29.33 -2.63
C ARG A 584 -11.09 30.24 -3.81
N ARG A 585 -9.98 30.99 -3.77
CA ARG A 585 -9.57 31.90 -4.87
C ARG A 585 -9.34 31.17 -6.19
N LEU A 586 -8.72 29.99 -6.16
CA LEU A 586 -8.52 29.17 -7.36
C LEU A 586 -9.86 28.73 -7.97
N PHE A 587 -10.82 28.31 -7.15
CA PHE A 587 -12.15 27.93 -7.64
C PHE A 587 -13.04 29.13 -7.99
N GLU A 588 -12.85 30.28 -7.37
CA GLU A 588 -13.52 31.53 -7.72
C GLU A 588 -13.20 31.94 -9.16
N GLU A 589 -11.93 31.82 -9.57
CA GLU A 589 -11.53 32.05 -10.97
C GLU A 589 -12.30 31.14 -11.93
N LEU A 590 -12.41 29.85 -11.60
CA LEU A 590 -13.17 28.87 -12.38
C LEU A 590 -14.66 29.26 -12.45
N PHE A 591 -15.30 29.58 -11.33
CA PHE A 591 -16.72 29.93 -11.27
C PHE A 591 -17.04 31.27 -11.94
N ASN A 592 -16.11 32.23 -11.92
CA ASN A 592 -16.25 33.50 -12.64
C ASN A 592 -16.32 33.28 -14.15
N ARG A 593 -15.60 32.29 -14.68
CA ARG A 593 -15.64 31.89 -16.10
C ARG A 593 -16.82 30.97 -16.42
N HIS A 594 -17.27 30.16 -15.45
CA HIS A 594 -18.31 29.13 -15.61
C HIS A 594 -19.42 29.26 -14.57
N ARG A 595 -20.22 30.33 -14.69
CA ARG A 595 -21.31 30.66 -13.74
C ARG A 595 -22.40 29.59 -13.67
N GLU A 596 -22.55 28.77 -14.72
CA GLU A 596 -23.45 27.63 -14.76
C GLU A 596 -23.17 26.57 -13.68
N LEU A 597 -21.94 26.53 -13.12
CA LEU A 597 -21.57 25.59 -12.06
C LEU A 597 -22.08 25.99 -10.66
N ILE A 598 -22.43 27.27 -10.47
CA ILE A 598 -22.87 27.82 -9.19
C ILE A 598 -24.37 28.14 -9.14
N GLN A 599 -25.15 27.81 -10.17
CA GLN A 599 -26.59 28.05 -10.15
C GLN A 599 -27.28 27.06 -9.18
N PRO A 600 -28.19 27.54 -8.30
CA PRO A 600 -29.08 26.65 -7.55
C PRO A 600 -30.07 26.00 -8.50
N ARG A 601 -30.53 24.78 -8.14
CA ARG A 601 -31.53 24.05 -8.91
C ARG A 601 -32.94 24.36 -8.45
#